data_AF-A0A1Y1Q1H5-F1
#
_entry.id   AF-A0A1Y1Q1H5-F1
#
_cell.length_a   1.000
_cell.length_b   1.000
_cell.length_c   1.000
_cell.angle_alpha   90.00
_cell.angle_beta   90.00
_cell.angle_gamma   90.00
#
_symmetry.space_group_name_H-M   'P 1'
#
loop_
_entity.id
_entity.type
_entity.pdbx_description
1 polymer ?
#
loop_
_entity_poly.entity_id
_entity_poly.type
_entity_poly.pdbx_seq_one_letter_code
_entity_poly.pdbx_strand_id
1 'polypeptide(L)' 'MITLKLDKSLLEVFEWREKSQTACEGMSTAERMNYIHQKAQAFMQRHHLNLVTMDSRSRSNHYSTKPV' A
#
# COMPACT_ATOMS: atom_id res chain seq x y z
N MET A 1 -19.55 11.96 -28.08
CA MET A 1 -19.48 11.00 -26.96
C MET A 1 -18.03 10.55 -26.86
N ILE A 2 -17.27 11.08 -25.90
CA ILE A 2 -15.85 10.72 -25.72
C ILE A 2 -15.84 9.45 -24.86
N THR A 3 -15.68 8.31 -25.50
CA THR A 3 -15.24 7.09 -24.83
C THR A 3 -13.79 7.33 -24.44
N LEU A 4 -13.56 7.79 -23.21
CA LEU A 4 -12.23 7.79 -22.61
C LEU A 4 -11.74 6.35 -22.73
N LYS A 5 -10.76 6.11 -23.60
CA LYS A 5 -10.01 4.85 -23.67
C LYS A 5 -9.23 4.78 -22.37
N LEU A 6 -9.93 4.40 -21.30
CA LEU A 6 -9.33 4.15 -19.99
C LEU A 6 -8.26 3.10 -20.21
N ASP A 7 -7.04 3.46 -19.85
CA ASP A 7 -5.91 2.56 -19.88
C ASP A 7 -6.28 1.28 -19.09
N LYS A 8 -5.85 0.12 -19.59
CA LYS A 8 -6.14 -1.18 -18.95
C LYS A 8 -5.69 -1.19 -17.49
N SER A 9 -4.56 -0.54 -17.19
CA SER A 9 -4.06 -0.37 -15.83
C SER A 9 -5.00 0.46 -14.94
N LEU A 10 -5.62 1.50 -15.48
CA LEU A 10 -6.62 2.32 -14.79
C LEU A 10 -7.90 1.54 -14.50
N LEU A 11 -8.33 0.69 -15.44
CA LEU A 11 -9.51 -0.17 -15.27
C LEU A 11 -9.30 -1.17 -14.13
N GLU A 12 -8.13 -1.82 -14.08
CA GLU A 12 -7.76 -2.76 -13.01
C GLU A 12 -7.77 -2.08 -11.63
N VAL A 13 -7.33 -0.82 -11.56
CA VAL A 13 -7.37 -0.03 -10.32
C VAL A 13 -8.81 0.28 -9.90
N PHE A 14 -9.69 0.65 -10.84
CA PHE A 14 -11.10 0.91 -10.53
C PHE A 14 -11.82 -0.35 -10.04
N GLU A 15 -11.61 -1.49 -10.70
CA GLU A 15 -12.18 -2.76 -10.27
C GLU A 15 -11.69 -3.17 -8.88
N TRP A 16 -10.39 -2.98 -8.60
CA TRP A 16 -9.84 -3.29 -7.29
C TRP A 16 -10.42 -2.39 -6.20
N ARG A 17 -10.60 -1.10 -6.50
CA ARG A 17 -11.20 -0.13 -5.59
C ARG A 17 -12.64 -0.50 -5.25
N GLU A 18 -13.44 -0.84 -6.27
CA GLU A 18 -14.84 -1.23 -6.09
C GLU A 18 -14.95 -2.51 -5.25
N LYS A 19 -14.19 -3.57 -5.60
CA LYS A 19 -14.13 -4.83 -4.84
C LYS A 19 -13.74 -4.60 -3.37
N SER A 20 -12.77 -3.72 -3.13
CA SER A 20 -12.31 -3.39 -1.78
C SER A 20 -13.34 -2.57 -1.01
N GLN A 21 -14.08 -1.69 -1.68
CA GLN A 21 -15.14 -0.90 -1.07
C GLN A 21 -16.31 -1.79 -0.66
N THR A 22 -16.82 -2.65 -1.55
CA THR A 22 -17.88 -3.62 -1.23
C THR A 22 -17.46 -4.58 -0.12
N ALA A 23 -16.21 -5.05 -0.14
CA ALA A 23 -15.70 -5.91 0.93
C ALA A 23 -15.66 -5.23 2.30
N CYS A 24 -15.61 -3.89 2.35
CA CYS A 24 -15.60 -3.12 3.59
C CYS A 24 -16.98 -2.56 3.96
N GLU A 25 -18.00 -2.70 3.12
CA GLU A 25 -19.34 -2.22 3.44
C GLU A 25 -19.92 -3.00 4.62
N GLY A 26 -20.45 -2.27 5.61
CA GLY A 26 -20.98 -2.86 6.84
C GLY A 26 -19.93 -3.27 7.87
N MET A 27 -18.62 -3.21 7.56
CA MET A 27 -17.57 -3.45 8.54
C MET A 27 -17.45 -2.27 9.52
N SER A 28 -17.28 -2.59 10.79
CA SER A 28 -16.80 -1.63 11.78
C SER A 28 -15.38 -1.16 11.45
N THR A 29 -14.95 -0.04 12.04
CA THR A 29 -13.59 0.48 11.86
C THR A 29 -12.52 -0.56 12.24
N ALA A 30 -12.74 -1.33 13.31
CA ALA A 30 -11.80 -2.35 13.76
C ALA A 30 -11.68 -3.50 12.74
N GLU A 31 -12.81 -3.97 12.20
CA GLU A 31 -12.84 -5.02 11.18
C GLU A 31 -12.16 -4.55 9.89
N ARG A 32 -12.38 -3.29 9.50
CA ARG A 32 -11.73 -2.69 8.33
C ARG A 32 -10.23 -2.61 8.48
N MET A 33 -9.73 -2.20 9.65
CA MET A 33 -8.29 -2.17 9.93
C MET A 33 -7.68 -3.57 9.91
N ASN A 34 -8.37 -4.56 10.49
CA ASN A 34 -7.92 -5.94 10.45
C ASN A 34 -7.88 -6.50 9.02
N TYR A 35 -8.90 -6.21 8.20
CA TYR A 35 -8.94 -6.58 6.78
C TYR A 35 -7.74 -5.99 6.00
N ILE A 36 -7.43 -4.70 6.22
CA ILE A 36 -6.28 -4.04 5.58
C ILE A 36 -4.97 -4.72 5.99
N HIS A 37 -4.78 -5.00 7.29
CA HIS A 37 -3.59 -5.70 7.78
C HIS A 37 -3.43 -7.08 7.16
N GLN A 38 -4.51 -7.86 7.07
CA GLN A 38 -4.48 -9.18 6.45
C GLN A 38 -4.12 -9.10 4.96
N LYS A 39 -4.69 -8.15 4.22
CA LYS A 39 -4.35 -7.95 2.79
C LYS A 39 -2.90 -7.53 2.60
N ALA A 40 -2.40 -6.62 3.44
CA ALA A 40 -1.00 -6.20 3.41
C ALA A 40 -0.07 -7.39 3.70
N GLN A 41 -0.36 -8.18 4.73
CA GLN A 41 0.43 -9.36 5.07
C GLN A 41 0.44 -10.40 3.95
N ALA A 42 -0.71 -10.69 3.35
CA ALA A 42 -0.81 -11.64 2.23
C ALA A 42 -0.01 -11.17 1.00
N PHE A 43 -0.06 -9.87 0.70
CA PHE A 43 0.74 -9.27 -0.36
C PHE A 43 2.24 -9.44 -0.08
N MET A 44 2.67 -9.12 1.14
CA MET A 44 4.06 -9.26 1.54
C MET A 44 4.57 -10.70 1.43
N GLN A 45 3.80 -11.67 1.91
CA GLN A 45 4.13 -13.09 1.79
C GLN A 45 4.27 -13.54 0.34
N ARG A 46 3.32 -13.13 -0.52
CA ARG A 46 3.34 -13.47 -1.96
C ARG A 46 4.58 -12.93 -2.68
N HIS A 47 5.09 -11.79 -2.25
CA HIS A 47 6.22 -11.10 -2.88
C HIS A 47 7.54 -11.25 -2.12
N HIS A 48 7.59 -12.12 -1.10
CA HIS A 48 8.76 -12.31 -0.23
C HIS A 48 9.29 -10.99 0.37
N LEU A 49 8.37 -10.06 0.66
CA LEU A 49 8.70 -8.77 1.25
C LEU A 49 8.69 -8.89 2.77
N ASN A 50 9.69 -8.30 3.42
CA ASN A 50 9.77 -8.18 4.86
C ASN A 50 9.43 -6.75 5.27
N LEU A 51 8.64 -6.59 6.33
CA LEU A 51 8.33 -5.27 6.87
C LEU A 51 9.53 -4.84 7.70
N VAL A 52 10.34 -3.95 7.13
CA VAL A 52 11.47 -3.36 7.86
C VAL A 52 10.99 -2.05 8.45
N THR A 53 10.91 -1.98 9.78
CA THR A 53 10.75 -0.70 10.48
C THR A 53 12.04 0.07 10.30
N MET A 54 12.06 1.02 9.36
CA MET A 54 13.20 1.90 9.17
C MET A 54 13.17 2.94 10.30
N ASP A 55 13.96 2.71 11.35
CA ASP A 55 14.10 3.68 12.42
C ASP A 55 14.78 4.94 11.85
N SER A 56 14.11 6.08 11.94
CA SER A 56 14.52 7.33 11.29
C SER A 56 15.86 7.86 11.83
N ARG A 57 16.31 7.34 12.99
CA ARG A 57 17.62 7.64 13.59
C ARG A 57 18.80 7.10 12.76
N SER A 58 18.61 6.05 11.97
CA SER A 58 19.68 5.46 11.16
C SER A 58 20.03 6.29 9.91
N ARG A 59 19.27 7.33 9.57
CA ARG A 59 19.55 8.23 8.43
C ARG A 59 20.53 9.37 8.73
N SER A 60 21.03 9.52 9.96
CA SER A 60 21.79 10.70 10.38
C SER A 60 23.31 10.66 10.14
N ASN A 61 23.93 9.55 9.70
CA ASN A 61 25.40 9.42 9.75
C ASN A 61 26.12 9.31 8.40
N HIS A 62 25.51 9.72 7.28
CA HIS A 62 26.19 9.67 5.97
C HIS A 62 26.40 11.03 5.28
N TYR A 63 26.47 12.12 6.04
CA TYR A 63 27.13 13.34 5.57
C TYR A 63 28.43 13.50 6.35
N SER A 64 29.47 12.80 5.89
CA SER A 64 30.85 13.05 6.30
C SER A 64 31.28 14.41 5.77
N THR A 65 31.06 15.46 6.56
CA THR A 65 31.74 16.75 6.39
C THR A 65 33.21 16.52 6.70
N LYS A 66 34.06 16.53 5.67
CA LYS A 66 35.51 16.63 5.84
C LYS A 66 35.85 17.98 6.47
N PRO A 67 36.79 18.04 7.43
CA PRO A 67 37.21 19.32 8.01
C PRO A 67 37.99 20.13 6.97
N VAL A 68 37.74 21.44 6.94
CA VAL A 68 38.56 22.48 6.29
C VAL A 68 39.69 22.87 7.23
#